data_AF-G7ICP5-F1
#
_entry.id   AF-G7ICP5-F1
#
_cell.length_a   1.000
_cell.length_b   1.000
_cell.length_c   1.000
_cell.angle_alpha   90.00
_cell.angle_beta   90.00
_cell.angle_gamma   90.00
#
_symmetry.space_group_name_H-M   'P 1'
#
loop_
_entity.id
_entity.type
_entity.pdbx_description
1 polymer ?
#
loop_
_entity_poly.entity_id
_entity_poly.type
_entity_poly.pdbx_seq_one_letter_code
_entity_poly.pdbx_strand_id
1 'polypeptide(L)'
;MQLKFLWLRIWQSVDNIDFNENLFVNSTLDEIKQAQREVFINFITNWIAHFTSCHINKFSLMVSNPQTCWETIERYVAFAIQRCVKDLTLDFSNPK
;
A
#
# COMPACT_ATOMS: atom_id res chain seq x y z
N MET A 1 1.54 -32.36 2.38
CA MET A 1 0.36 -31.85 1.63
C MET A 1 -0.55 -30.95 2.47
N GLN A 2 -0.83 -31.25 3.75
CA GLN A 2 -1.71 -30.43 4.62
C GLN A 2 -1.18 -29.01 4.97
N LEU A 3 0.14 -28.85 5.15
CA LEU A 3 0.74 -27.54 5.48
C LEU A 3 0.53 -26.47 4.41
N LYS A 4 0.61 -26.84 3.12
CA LYS A 4 0.46 -25.87 2.01
C LYS A 4 -0.91 -25.20 2.01
N PHE A 5 -1.96 -25.97 2.32
CA PHE A 5 -3.33 -25.45 2.42
C PHE A 5 -3.56 -24.62 3.69
N LEU A 6 -2.89 -24.97 4.79
CA LEU A 6 -2.91 -24.15 6.00
C LEU A 6 -2.24 -22.80 5.76
N TRP A 7 -1.06 -22.78 5.12
CA TRP A 7 -0.36 -21.55 4.76
C TRP A 7 -1.15 -20.69 3.77
N LEU A 8 -1.75 -21.29 2.74
CA LEU A 8 -2.64 -20.57 1.82
C LEU A 8 -3.86 -19.99 2.54
N ARG A 9 -4.47 -20.74 3.46
CA ARG A 9 -5.63 -20.27 4.23
C ARG A 9 -5.25 -19.18 5.22
N ILE A 10 -4.09 -19.29 5.87
CA ILE A 10 -3.52 -18.23 6.71
C ILE A 10 -3.30 -16.99 5.86
N TRP A 11 -2.58 -17.10 4.75
CA TRP A 11 -2.32 -16.00 3.81
C TRP A 11 -3.62 -15.33 3.31
N GLN A 12 -4.63 -16.12 2.93
CA GLN A 12 -5.96 -15.62 2.53
C GLN A 12 -6.79 -15.05 3.69
N SER A 13 -6.50 -15.45 4.93
CA SER A 13 -7.17 -14.94 6.13
C SER A 13 -6.53 -13.68 6.70
N VAL A 14 -5.30 -13.35 6.27
CA VAL A 14 -4.69 -12.07 6.60
C VAL A 14 -5.03 -11.09 5.50
N ASP A 15 -6.05 -10.27 5.75
CA ASP A 15 -6.32 -9.05 4.98
C ASP A 15 -5.20 -8.02 5.23
N ASN A 16 -3.98 -8.37 4.85
CA ASN A 16 -2.79 -7.56 4.97
C ASN A 16 -2.56 -6.86 3.64
N ILE A 17 -2.66 -5.55 3.66
CA ILE A 17 -2.44 -4.70 2.50
C ILE A 17 -1.07 -4.07 2.64
N ASP A 18 -0.22 -4.26 1.64
CA ASP A 18 1.12 -3.70 1.60
C ASP A 18 1.34 -2.98 0.26
N PHE A 19 1.36 -1.65 0.34
CA PHE A 19 1.67 -0.79 -0.79
C PHE A 19 3.10 -0.27 -0.64
N ASN A 20 3.98 -0.72 -1.52
CA ASN A 20 5.39 -0.37 -1.48
C ASN A 20 5.85 0.23 -2.81
N GLU A 21 6.10 1.54 -2.82
CA GLU A 21 6.53 2.27 -4.02
C GLU A 21 7.84 1.70 -4.58
N ASN A 22 8.79 1.30 -3.73
CA ASN A 22 10.11 0.81 -4.15
C ASN A 22 10.05 -0.51 -4.93
N LEU A 23 8.97 -1.29 -4.75
CA LEU A 23 8.75 -2.51 -5.54
C LEU A 23 8.10 -2.22 -6.91
N PHE A 24 7.53 -1.04 -7.09
CA PHE A 24 6.80 -0.64 -8.30
C PHE A 24 7.61 0.33 -9.17
N VAL A 25 8.23 1.33 -8.56
CA VAL A 25 9.04 2.35 -9.24
C VAL A 25 10.48 1.86 -9.29
N ASN A 26 10.92 1.44 -10.48
CA ASN A 26 12.21 0.76 -10.67
C ASN A 26 13.07 1.34 -11.80
N SER A 27 12.58 2.37 -12.50
CA SER A 27 13.36 3.06 -13.53
C SER A 27 14.51 3.85 -12.90
N THR A 28 15.59 4.08 -13.66
CA THR A 28 16.66 5.03 -13.29
C THR A 28 16.45 6.41 -13.91
N LEU A 29 15.64 6.51 -14.97
CA LEU A 29 15.28 7.76 -15.65
C LEU A 29 14.14 8.46 -14.92
N ASP A 30 14.35 9.74 -14.58
CA ASP A 30 13.45 10.50 -13.70
C ASP A 30 12.04 10.69 -14.28
N GLU A 31 11.91 10.94 -15.58
CA GLU A 31 10.59 11.06 -16.24
C GLU A 31 9.77 9.76 -16.14
N ILE A 32 10.42 8.62 -16.36
CA ILE A 32 9.77 7.30 -16.26
C ILE A 32 9.46 6.96 -14.80
N LYS A 33 10.38 7.27 -13.86
CA LYS A 33 10.12 7.09 -12.42
C LYS A 33 8.89 7.88 -11.99
N GLN A 34 8.80 9.14 -12.40
CA GLN A 34 7.68 10.00 -12.06
C GLN A 34 6.35 9.46 -12.63
N ALA A 35 6.36 9.00 -13.88
CA ALA A 35 5.19 8.36 -14.48
C ALA A 35 4.79 7.05 -13.75
N GLN A 36 5.75 6.20 -13.38
CA GLN A 36 5.50 4.99 -12.59
C GLN A 36 4.90 5.34 -11.22
N ARG A 37 5.44 6.35 -10.55
CA ARG A 37 4.94 6.85 -9.27
C ARG A 37 3.50 7.33 -9.37
N GLU A 38 3.16 8.09 -10.41
CA GLU A 38 1.78 8.53 -10.65
C GLU A 38 0.82 7.34 -10.85
N VAL A 39 1.24 6.34 -11.61
CA VAL A 39 0.45 5.10 -11.79
C VAL A 39 0.25 4.38 -10.45
N PHE A 40 1.29 4.28 -9.63
CA PHE A 40 1.22 3.65 -8.30
C PHE A 40 0.22 4.37 -7.39
N ILE A 41 0.30 5.70 -7.29
CA ILE A 41 -0.62 6.51 -6.48
C ILE A 41 -2.07 6.40 -7.01
N ASN A 42 -2.26 6.45 -8.34
CA ASN A 42 -3.58 6.27 -8.93
C ASN A 42 -4.16 4.88 -8.66
N PHE A 43 -3.32 3.85 -8.69
CA PHE A 43 -3.71 2.49 -8.34
C PHE A 43 -4.23 2.39 -6.90
N ILE A 44 -3.50 2.92 -5.91
CA ILE A 44 -3.92 2.90 -4.50
C ILE A 44 -5.23 3.68 -4.33
N THR A 45 -5.33 4.86 -4.94
CA THR A 45 -6.53 5.70 -4.89
C THR A 45 -7.75 4.95 -5.39
N ASN A 46 -7.62 4.30 -6.56
CA ASN A 46 -8.69 3.51 -7.14
C ASN A 46 -9.00 2.28 -6.31
N TRP A 47 -7.99 1.60 -5.78
CA TRP A 47 -8.18 0.43 -4.92
C TRP A 47 -8.98 0.78 -3.67
N ILE A 48 -8.64 1.88 -2.98
CA ILE A 48 -9.36 2.37 -1.79
C ILE A 48 -10.81 2.72 -2.14
N ALA A 49 -11.03 3.44 -3.25
CA ALA A 49 -12.36 3.85 -3.68
C ALA A 49 -13.30 2.67 -3.95
N HIS A 50 -12.75 1.53 -4.37
CA HIS A 50 -13.53 0.32 -4.70
C HIS A 50 -13.44 -0.77 -3.63
N PHE A 51 -12.81 -0.51 -2.48
CA PHE A 51 -12.65 -1.51 -1.44
C PHE A 51 -13.94 -1.77 -0.67
N THR A 52 -14.52 -2.95 -0.86
CA THR A 52 -15.82 -3.35 -0.27
C THR A 52 -15.71 -4.30 0.92
N SER A 53 -14.57 -4.95 1.13
CA SER A 53 -14.40 -5.87 2.28
C SER A 53 -14.54 -5.12 3.61
N CYS A 54 -15.03 -5.82 4.63
CA CYS A 54 -15.27 -5.23 5.95
C CYS A 54 -14.02 -5.17 6.83
N HIS A 55 -12.97 -5.91 6.49
CA HIS A 55 -11.86 -6.13 7.41
C HIS A 55 -10.50 -6.02 6.72
N ILE A 56 -9.58 -5.32 7.40
CA ILE A 56 -8.16 -5.21 7.08
C ILE A 56 -7.41 -5.41 8.40
N ASN A 57 -6.55 -6.42 8.47
CA ASN A 57 -5.73 -6.65 9.66
C ASN A 57 -4.56 -5.67 9.70
N LYS A 58 -3.84 -5.55 8.59
CA LYS A 58 -2.66 -4.71 8.46
C LYS A 58 -2.78 -3.83 7.22
N PHE A 59 -2.39 -2.57 7.36
CA PHE A 59 -2.21 -1.65 6.24
C PHE A 59 -0.79 -1.09 6.30
N SER A 60 -0.04 -1.26 5.22
CA SER A 60 1.33 -0.75 5.07
C SER A 60 1.43 0.14 3.85
N LEU A 61 2.06 1.29 4.03
CA LEU A 61 2.30 2.27 2.97
C LEU A 61 3.75 2.73 3.04
N MET A 62 4.51 2.43 1.99
CA MET A 62 5.84 2.98 1.76
C MET A 62 5.82 3.89 0.53
N VAL A 63 6.10 5.17 0.75
CA VAL A 63 6.13 6.22 -0.27
C VAL A 63 7.32 7.14 -0.02
N SER A 64 8.22 7.24 -1.00
CA SER A 64 9.35 8.19 -0.99
C SER A 64 8.87 9.63 -1.19
N ASN A 65 9.66 10.64 -0.83
CA ASN A 65 9.35 12.07 -1.05
C ASN A 65 7.88 12.46 -0.72
N PRO A 66 7.41 12.18 0.51
CA PRO A 66 5.98 12.30 0.87
C PRO A 66 5.43 13.72 0.72
N GLN A 67 6.29 14.75 0.73
CA GLN A 67 5.86 16.14 0.60
C GLN A 67 5.16 16.42 -0.73
N THR A 68 5.45 15.62 -1.77
CA THR A 68 4.86 15.77 -3.11
C THR A 68 3.43 15.25 -3.21
N CYS A 69 2.97 14.44 -2.25
CA CYS A 69 1.67 13.78 -2.28
C CYS A 69 1.01 13.69 -0.89
N TRP A 70 1.28 14.67 -0.03
CA TRP A 70 0.88 14.63 1.38
C TRP A 70 -0.64 14.48 1.57
N GLU A 71 -1.44 15.26 0.85
CA GLU A 71 -2.91 15.18 0.93
C GLU A 71 -3.44 13.78 0.57
N THR A 72 -2.77 13.11 -0.37
CA THR A 72 -3.14 11.76 -0.78
C THR A 72 -2.76 10.73 0.30
N ILE A 73 -1.58 10.89 0.92
CA ILE A 73 -1.15 10.06 2.05
C ILE A 73 -2.13 10.19 3.22
N GLU A 74 -2.56 11.41 3.56
CA GLU A 74 -3.53 11.65 4.62
C GLU A 74 -4.86 10.91 4.36
N ARG A 75 -5.35 10.92 3.11
CA ARG A 75 -6.55 10.16 2.74
C ARG A 75 -6.38 8.65 2.92
N TYR A 76 -5.20 8.11 2.63
CA TYR A 76 -4.92 6.68 2.79
C TYR A 76 -4.84 6.29 4.27
N VAL A 77 -4.23 7.14 5.10
CA VAL A 77 -4.20 6.97 6.55
C VAL A 77 -5.61 7.07 7.14
N ALA A 78 -6.41 8.04 6.70
CA ALA A 78 -7.80 8.18 7.13
C ALA A 78 -8.63 6.94 6.78
N PHE A 79 -8.44 6.38 5.58
CA PHE A 79 -9.05 5.10 5.20
C PHE A 79 -8.64 3.97 6.16
N ALA A 80 -7.36 3.81 6.44
CA ALA A 80 -6.89 2.76 7.36
C ALA A 80 -7.50 2.91 8.76
N ILE A 81 -7.59 4.14 9.28
CA ILE A 81 -8.25 4.45 10.56
C ILE A 81 -9.74 4.10 10.51
N GLN A 82 -10.46 4.49 9.45
CA GLN A 82 -11.89 4.18 9.26
C GLN A 82 -12.16 2.68 9.20
N ARG A 83 -11.19 1.87 8.76
CA ARG A 83 -11.27 0.42 8.74
C ARG A 83 -10.79 -0.26 10.03
N CYS A 84 -10.44 0.53 11.05
CA CYS A 84 -9.98 0.02 12.34
C CYS A 84 -8.84 -0.99 12.20
N VAL A 85 -7.87 -0.72 11.31
CA VAL A 85 -6.72 -1.62 11.11
C VAL A 85 -5.97 -1.84 12.42
N LYS A 86 -5.50 -3.06 12.65
CA LYS A 86 -4.79 -3.42 13.89
C LYS A 86 -3.32 -3.02 13.82
N ASP A 87 -2.74 -3.06 12.64
CA ASP A 87 -1.36 -2.67 12.36
C ASP A 87 -1.33 -1.66 11.21
N LEU A 88 -0.88 -0.44 11.50
CA LEU A 88 -0.62 0.60 10.51
C LEU A 88 0.88 0.86 10.46
N THR A 89 1.50 0.52 9.34
CA THR A 89 2.93 0.79 9.09
C THR A 89 3.07 1.88 8.03
N LEU A 90 3.81 2.94 8.33
CA LEU A 90 4.10 4.03 7.40
C LEU A 90 5.62 4.17 7.26
N ASP A 91 6.11 4.11 6.03
CA ASP A 91 7.51 4.35 5.71
C ASP A 91 7.63 5.45 4.66
N PHE A 92 8.25 6.55 5.08
CA PHE A 92 8.50 7.70 4.21
C PHE A 92 10.00 7.93 3.95
N SER A 93 10.82 6.92 4.23
CA SER A 93 12.23 6.96 3.90
C SER A 93 12.41 6.92 2.39
N ASN A 94 13.34 7.73 1.89
CA ASN A 94 13.75 7.62 0.51
C ASN A 94 14.60 6.34 0.36
N PRO A 95 14.38 5.55 -0.70
CA PRO A 95 15.26 4.42 -1.01
C PRO A 95 16.70 4.92 -1.10
N LYS A 96 17.63 4.18 -0.46
CA LYS A 96 19.06 4.43 -0.54
C LYS A 96 19.64 4.05 -1.89
#